data_AF-A0A1V2PT10-F1
#
_entry.id   AF-A0A1V2PT10-F1
#
_cell.length_a   1.000
_cell.length_b   1.000
_cell.length_c   1.000
_cell.angle_alpha   90.00
_cell.angle_beta   90.00
_cell.angle_gamma   90.00
#
_symmetry.space_group_name_H-M   'P 1'
#
loop_
_entity.id
_entity.type
_entity.pdbx_description
1 polymer ?
#
loop_
_entity_poly.entity_id
_entity_poly.type
_entity_poly.pdbx_seq_one_letter_code
_entity_poly.pdbx_strand_id
1 'polypeptide(L)'
;MELRTNGERAELVAPDEGVVDPRVLDVPDDLIISLTEWAQVVAAMQRTDAPEDASAAVLVSRRGMQLADRLSSVLETPVRYHDPLTGEVLFVDAAPAPQRQTPQPEPTPWLTGLTVSALLAVVTLSAVLTLAITLSDTSALLALGANVVVTAGLAPSIWLARRVLIWRWVALGVAAGLALGWVAMVFVLL
;
A
#
# COMPACT_ATOMS: atom_id res chain seq x y z
N MET A 1 -18.39 -18.74 -23.09
CA MET A 1 -17.52 -19.94 -23.07
C MET A 1 -17.74 -20.69 -21.77
N GLU A 2 -17.36 -21.96 -21.67
CA GLU A 2 -17.50 -22.78 -20.46
C GLU A 2 -16.17 -23.41 -20.07
N LEU A 3 -15.71 -23.19 -18.84
CA LEU A 3 -14.51 -23.79 -18.28
C LEU A 3 -14.89 -25.06 -17.50
N ARG A 4 -14.36 -26.19 -17.94
CA ARG A 4 -14.54 -27.50 -17.29
C ARG A 4 -13.21 -28.23 -17.17
N THR A 5 -13.09 -29.16 -16.24
CA THR A 5 -11.95 -30.09 -16.21
C THR A 5 -12.36 -31.43 -16.80
N ASN A 6 -11.53 -31.98 -17.68
CA ASN A 6 -11.65 -33.34 -18.19
C ASN A 6 -10.41 -34.14 -17.78
N GLY A 7 -10.52 -34.88 -16.67
CA GLY A 7 -9.37 -35.52 -16.03
C GLY A 7 -8.33 -34.49 -15.59
N GLU A 8 -7.11 -34.58 -16.13
CA GLU A 8 -5.97 -33.72 -15.76
C GLU A 8 -5.87 -32.44 -16.60
N ARG A 9 -6.84 -32.15 -17.47
CA ARG A 9 -6.79 -31.00 -18.38
C ARG A 9 -7.95 -30.04 -18.14
N ALA A 10 -7.64 -28.74 -18.14
CA ALA A 10 -8.64 -27.69 -18.23
C ALA A 10 -9.06 -27.51 -19.69
N GLU A 11 -10.34 -27.70 -19.98
CA GLU A 11 -10.94 -27.54 -21.30
C GLU A 11 -11.85 -26.31 -21.31
N LEU A 12 -11.77 -25.50 -22.37
CA LEU A 12 -12.74 -24.45 -22.65
C LEU A 12 -13.72 -24.97 -23.70
N VAL A 13 -15.01 -24.86 -23.45
CA VAL A 13 -16.05 -25.22 -24.42
C VAL A 13 -16.66 -23.94 -24.96
N ALA A 14 -16.46 -23.69 -26.25
CA ALA A 14 -17.11 -22.61 -26.95
C ALA A 14 -18.55 -23.04 -27.32
N PRO A 15 -19.54 -22.11 -27.30
CA PRO A 15 -20.93 -22.44 -27.60
C PRO A 15 -21.13 -23.03 -29.02
N ASP A 16 -20.33 -22.59 -29.99
CA ASP A 16 -20.49 -22.92 -31.41
C ASP A 16 -19.37 -23.82 -31.99
N GLU A 17 -18.20 -23.90 -31.35
CA GLU A 17 -17.01 -24.60 -31.90
C GLU A 17 -16.60 -25.87 -31.12
N GLY A 18 -17.29 -26.19 -30.02
CA GLY A 18 -16.97 -27.36 -29.20
C GLY A 18 -15.79 -27.15 -28.25
N VAL A 19 -15.01 -28.21 -28.00
CA VAL A 19 -13.87 -28.16 -27.06
C VAL A 19 -12.70 -27.43 -27.71
N VAL A 20 -12.38 -26.26 -27.17
CA VAL A 20 -11.27 -25.39 -27.59
C VAL A 20 -10.17 -25.48 -26.54
N ASP A 21 -8.95 -25.79 -26.98
CA ASP A 21 -7.78 -25.79 -26.11
C ASP A 21 -7.41 -24.33 -25.76
N PRO A 22 -7.25 -23.97 -24.47
CA PRO A 22 -6.86 -22.61 -24.06
C PRO A 22 -5.60 -22.08 -24.74
N ARG A 23 -4.71 -22.95 -25.23
CA ARG A 23 -3.48 -22.57 -25.96
C ARG A 23 -3.73 -22.01 -27.36
N VAL A 24 -4.91 -22.29 -27.92
CA VAL A 24 -5.33 -21.80 -29.24
C VAL A 24 -5.95 -20.41 -29.12
N LEU A 25 -6.44 -20.06 -27.92
CA LEU A 25 -6.86 -18.72 -27.57
C LEU A 25 -5.63 -17.92 -27.13
N ASP A 26 -5.57 -16.62 -27.46
CA ASP A 26 -4.42 -15.72 -27.20
C ASP A 26 -4.31 -15.37 -25.69
N VAL A 27 -4.20 -16.40 -24.86
CA VAL A 27 -4.23 -16.36 -23.40
C VAL A 27 -2.80 -16.33 -22.87
N PRO A 28 -2.50 -15.51 -21.84
CA PRO A 28 -1.18 -15.47 -21.22
C PRO A 28 -0.67 -16.84 -20.74
N ASP A 29 0.60 -17.14 -21.01
CA ASP A 29 1.24 -18.43 -20.66
C ASP A 29 1.15 -18.75 -19.15
N ASP A 30 1.23 -17.74 -18.29
CA ASP A 30 1.12 -17.92 -16.83
C ASP A 30 -0.28 -18.39 -16.39
N LEU A 31 -1.31 -17.94 -17.10
CA LEU A 31 -2.69 -18.36 -16.86
C LEU A 31 -2.92 -19.80 -17.35
N ILE A 32 -2.31 -20.19 -18.47
CA ILE A 32 -2.35 -21.57 -19.00
C ILE A 32 -1.68 -22.54 -18.03
N ILE A 33 -0.51 -22.17 -17.49
CA ILE A 33 0.19 -22.98 -16.46
C ILE A 33 -0.72 -23.12 -15.23
N SER A 34 -1.26 -22.02 -14.73
CA SER A 34 -2.11 -22.03 -13.54
C SER A 34 -3.39 -22.88 -13.71
N LEU A 35 -4.00 -22.88 -14.89
CA LEU A 35 -5.15 -23.72 -15.23
C LEU A 35 -4.78 -25.21 -15.27
N THR A 36 -3.62 -25.54 -15.82
CA THR A 36 -3.13 -26.92 -15.90
C THR A 36 -2.81 -27.47 -14.51
N GLU A 37 -2.10 -26.69 -13.68
CA GLU A 37 -1.79 -27.06 -12.30
C GLU A 37 -3.07 -27.26 -11.48
N TRP A 38 -4.04 -26.37 -11.62
CA TRP A 38 -5.33 -26.50 -10.95
C TRP A 38 -6.07 -27.78 -11.37
N ALA A 39 -6.11 -28.11 -12.68
CA ALA A 39 -6.75 -29.33 -13.17
C ALA A 39 -6.06 -30.61 -12.66
N GLN A 40 -4.73 -30.61 -12.53
CA GLN A 40 -3.98 -31.72 -11.94
C GLN A 40 -4.31 -31.92 -10.45
N VAL A 41 -4.45 -30.84 -9.68
CA VAL A 41 -4.85 -30.90 -8.26
C VAL A 41 -6.27 -31.46 -8.12
N VAL A 42 -7.19 -31.04 -8.97
CA VAL A 42 -8.56 -31.59 -9.02
C VAL A 42 -8.55 -33.09 -9.32
N ALA A 43 -7.80 -33.52 -10.33
CA ALA A 43 -7.70 -34.94 -10.70
C ALA A 43 -7.09 -35.80 -9.59
N ALA A 44 -6.10 -35.28 -8.87
CA ALA A 44 -5.50 -35.94 -7.72
C ALA A 44 -6.51 -36.08 -6.55
N MET A 45 -7.30 -35.04 -6.28
CA MET A 45 -8.35 -35.05 -5.25
C MET A 45 -9.45 -36.08 -5.59
N GLN A 46 -9.92 -36.13 -6.84
CA GLN A 46 -10.94 -37.09 -7.28
C GLN A 46 -10.48 -38.54 -7.22
N ARG A 47 -9.18 -38.82 -7.44
CA ARG A 47 -8.61 -40.17 -7.31
C ARG A 47 -8.59 -40.70 -5.88
N THR A 48 -8.77 -39.83 -4.88
CA THR A 48 -8.65 -40.19 -3.46
C THR A 48 -9.97 -40.63 -2.83
N ASP A 49 -11.10 -40.60 -3.56
CA ASP A 49 -12.46 -41.07 -3.19
C ASP A 49 -13.10 -40.49 -1.90
N ALA A 50 -12.33 -39.88 -1.00
CA ALA A 50 -12.82 -39.06 0.12
C ALA A 50 -11.73 -38.07 0.57
N PRO A 51 -11.92 -36.74 0.47
CA PRO A 51 -10.98 -35.80 1.06
C PRO A 51 -11.03 -35.93 2.58
N GLU A 52 -9.90 -36.29 3.21
CA GLU A 52 -9.75 -36.19 4.67
C GLU A 52 -10.01 -34.74 5.14
N ASP A 53 -9.73 -33.76 4.27
CA ASP A 53 -9.88 -32.33 4.50
C ASP A 53 -10.91 -31.69 3.55
N ALA A 54 -12.16 -31.54 4.00
CA ALA A 54 -13.20 -30.81 3.27
C ALA A 54 -12.83 -29.34 2.98
N SER A 55 -11.93 -28.74 3.77
CA SER A 55 -11.41 -27.39 3.57
C SER A 55 -10.55 -27.26 2.31
N ALA A 56 -9.82 -28.31 1.93
CA ALA A 56 -8.99 -28.32 0.72
C ALA A 56 -9.86 -28.23 -0.54
N ALA A 57 -10.99 -28.94 -0.58
CA ALA A 57 -11.95 -28.86 -1.68
C ALA A 57 -12.49 -27.44 -1.88
N VAL A 58 -12.86 -26.75 -0.79
CA VAL A 58 -13.35 -25.36 -0.84
C VAL A 58 -12.30 -24.40 -1.42
N LEU A 59 -11.02 -24.58 -1.06
CA LEU A 59 -9.93 -23.76 -1.58
C LEU A 59 -9.69 -24.00 -3.07
N VAL A 60 -9.77 -25.25 -3.53
CA VAL A 60 -9.60 -25.63 -4.93
C VAL A 60 -10.74 -25.08 -5.80
N SER A 61 -12.00 -25.16 -5.33
CA SER A 61 -13.15 -24.53 -6.01
C SER A 61 -13.02 -23.01 -6.07
N ARG A 62 -12.61 -22.37 -4.96
CA ARG A 62 -12.36 -20.90 -4.94
C ARG A 62 -11.25 -20.49 -5.90
N ARG A 63 -10.18 -21.29 -6.00
CA ARG A 63 -9.08 -21.06 -6.94
C ARG A 63 -9.54 -21.21 -8.40
N GLY A 64 -10.34 -22.23 -8.71
CA GLY A 64 -10.94 -22.42 -10.03
C GLY A 64 -11.79 -21.21 -10.46
N MET A 65 -12.56 -20.65 -9.53
CA MET A 65 -13.37 -19.46 -9.76
C MET A 65 -12.53 -18.20 -10.03
N GLN A 66 -11.40 -18.01 -9.32
CA GLN A 66 -10.46 -16.92 -9.59
C GLN A 66 -9.81 -17.04 -10.98
N LEU A 67 -9.52 -18.27 -11.42
CA LEU A 67 -8.98 -18.53 -12.75
C LEU A 67 -10.02 -18.27 -13.84
N ALA A 68 -11.28 -18.67 -13.61
CA ALA A 68 -12.40 -18.37 -14.51
C ALA A 68 -12.64 -16.85 -14.66
N ASP A 69 -12.57 -16.09 -13.56
CA ASP A 69 -12.69 -14.63 -13.56
C ASP A 69 -11.56 -13.98 -14.38
N ARG A 70 -10.30 -14.36 -14.12
CA ARG A 70 -9.17 -13.89 -14.95
C ARG A 70 -9.32 -14.25 -16.41
N LEU A 71 -9.75 -15.47 -16.71
CA LEU A 71 -9.95 -15.92 -18.07
C LEU A 71 -11.05 -15.11 -18.77
N SER A 72 -12.14 -14.79 -18.07
CA SER A 72 -13.20 -13.92 -18.59
C SER A 72 -12.69 -12.51 -18.88
N SER A 73 -11.79 -11.98 -18.05
CA SER A 73 -11.21 -10.65 -18.22
C SER A 73 -10.23 -10.57 -19.40
N VAL A 74 -9.47 -11.64 -19.65
CA VAL A 74 -8.51 -11.74 -20.76
C VAL A 74 -9.24 -11.94 -22.08
N LEU A 75 -10.26 -12.79 -22.10
CA LEU A 75 -11.03 -13.11 -23.30
C LEU A 75 -12.14 -12.09 -23.59
N GLU A 76 -12.34 -11.09 -22.72
CA GLU A 76 -13.44 -10.11 -22.75
C GLU A 76 -14.82 -10.74 -22.97
N THR A 77 -14.99 -12.01 -22.56
CA THR A 77 -16.15 -12.85 -22.85
C THR A 77 -16.59 -13.55 -21.57
N PRO A 78 -17.89 -13.66 -21.28
CA PRO A 78 -18.37 -14.38 -20.09
C PRO A 78 -17.96 -15.87 -20.13
N VAL A 79 -17.46 -16.37 -18.99
CA VAL A 79 -16.99 -17.75 -18.79
C VAL A 79 -17.85 -18.44 -17.75
N ARG A 80 -18.58 -19.48 -18.15
CA ARG A 80 -19.33 -20.35 -17.24
C ARG A 80 -18.37 -21.32 -16.56
N TYR A 81 -18.31 -21.34 -15.25
CA TYR A 81 -17.44 -22.24 -14.49
C TYR A 81 -18.23 -23.47 -14.02
N HIS A 82 -17.74 -24.66 -14.38
CA HIS A 82 -18.29 -25.93 -13.88
C HIS A 82 -17.38 -26.47 -12.77
N ASP A 83 -17.86 -26.50 -11.53
CA ASP A 83 -17.09 -27.02 -10.40
C ASP A 83 -16.99 -28.56 -10.51
N PRO A 84 -15.78 -29.12 -10.62
CA PRO A 84 -15.58 -30.57 -10.79
C PRO A 84 -15.64 -31.37 -9.48
N LEU A 85 -15.64 -30.71 -8.32
CA LEU A 85 -15.70 -31.36 -7.00
C LEU A 85 -17.12 -31.38 -6.45
N THR A 86 -17.92 -30.34 -6.72
CA THR A 86 -19.31 -30.24 -6.25
C THR A 86 -20.34 -30.51 -7.35
N GLY A 87 -19.95 -30.43 -8.63
CA GLY A 87 -20.86 -30.52 -9.77
C GLY A 87 -21.73 -29.27 -9.98
N GLU A 88 -21.51 -28.20 -9.21
CA GLU A 88 -22.25 -26.95 -9.37
C GLU A 88 -21.78 -26.17 -10.59
N VAL A 89 -22.73 -25.63 -11.35
CA VAL A 89 -22.46 -24.74 -12.47
C VAL A 89 -22.65 -23.29 -12.01
N LEU A 90 -21.55 -22.57 -11.82
CA LEU A 90 -21.58 -21.16 -11.47
C LEU A 90 -21.31 -20.28 -12.70
N PHE A 91 -22.21 -19.32 -12.95
CA PHE A 91 -22.01 -18.31 -13.99
C PHE A 91 -21.09 -17.22 -13.45
N VAL A 92 -19.89 -17.11 -14.01
CA VAL A 92 -19.00 -15.96 -13.76
C VAL A 92 -19.22 -14.98 -14.91
N ASP A 93 -20.10 -14.02 -14.69
CA ASP A 93 -20.24 -12.86 -15.58
C ASP A 93 -18.91 -12.10 -15.60
N ALA A 94 -18.53 -11.55 -16.76
CA ALA A 94 -17.37 -10.69 -16.87
C ALA A 94 -17.55 -9.51 -15.90
N ALA A 95 -16.85 -9.56 -14.76
CA ALA A 95 -16.96 -8.53 -13.74
C ALA A 95 -16.57 -7.19 -14.40
N PRO A 96 -17.40 -6.13 -14.30
CA PRO A 96 -16.99 -4.81 -14.76
C PRO A 96 -15.64 -4.51 -14.13
N ALA A 97 -14.67 -4.13 -14.96
CA ALA A 97 -13.26 -4.00 -14.59
C ALA A 97 -13.14 -3.40 -13.18
N PRO A 98 -12.34 -4.00 -12.27
CA PRO A 98 -12.28 -3.56 -10.89
C PRO A 98 -11.98 -2.06 -10.87
N GLN A 99 -12.98 -1.28 -10.46
CA GLN A 99 -12.81 0.15 -10.28
C GLN A 99 -11.71 0.27 -9.23
N ARG A 100 -10.51 0.72 -9.64
CA ARG A 100 -9.42 1.00 -8.70
C ARG A 100 -10.00 1.94 -7.65
N GLN A 101 -10.26 1.41 -6.46
CA GLN A 101 -10.64 2.22 -5.33
C GLN A 101 -9.47 3.15 -5.10
N THR A 102 -9.64 4.42 -5.45
CA THR A 102 -8.63 5.43 -5.19
C THR A 102 -8.53 5.51 -3.68
N PRO A 103 -7.36 5.26 -3.06
CA PRO A 103 -7.24 5.29 -1.61
C PRO A 103 -7.79 6.63 -1.10
N GLN A 104 -8.82 6.60 -0.24
CA GLN A 104 -9.31 7.83 0.34
C GLN A 104 -8.21 8.41 1.25
N PRO A 105 -7.93 9.72 1.19
CA PRO A 105 -6.93 10.33 2.06
C PRO A 105 -7.35 10.15 3.52
N GLU A 106 -6.50 9.51 4.32
CA GLU A 106 -6.73 9.39 5.76
C GLU A 106 -6.73 10.78 6.42
N PRO A 107 -7.62 11.03 7.40
CA PRO A 107 -7.67 12.29 8.11
C PRO A 107 -6.33 12.55 8.82
N THR A 108 -5.75 13.73 8.61
CA THR A 108 -4.49 14.11 9.24
C THR A 108 -4.65 14.22 10.76
N PRO A 109 -3.77 13.58 11.57
CA PRO A 109 -3.88 13.61 13.03
C PRO A 109 -3.36 14.94 13.61
N TRP A 110 -4.21 15.98 13.56
CA TRP A 110 -3.86 17.35 13.98
C TRP A 110 -3.46 17.46 15.44
N LEU A 111 -4.13 16.74 16.34
CA LEU A 111 -3.93 16.87 17.78
C LEU A 111 -2.49 16.51 18.20
N THR A 112 -2.02 15.34 17.77
CA THR A 112 -0.67 14.87 18.08
C THR A 112 0.39 15.68 17.33
N GLY A 113 0.09 16.13 16.12
CA GLY A 113 0.95 17.04 15.38
C GLY A 113 1.20 18.35 16.13
N LEU A 114 0.14 19.00 16.61
CA LEU A 114 0.23 20.28 17.32
C LEU A 114 0.99 20.16 18.65
N THR A 115 0.77 19.09 19.41
CA THR A 115 1.46 18.89 20.69
C THR A 115 2.96 18.68 20.50
N VAL A 116 3.35 17.91 19.50
CA VAL A 116 4.77 17.72 19.13
C VAL A 116 5.38 19.06 18.70
N SER A 117 4.69 19.85 17.88
CA SER A 117 5.16 21.18 17.49
C SER A 117 5.36 22.10 18.70
N ALA A 118 4.39 22.15 19.61
CA ALA A 118 4.48 22.99 20.80
C ALA A 118 5.65 22.58 21.70
N LEU A 119 5.82 21.28 21.95
CA LEU A 119 6.93 20.76 22.74
C LEU A 119 8.28 21.13 22.13
N LEU A 120 8.46 20.91 20.82
CA LEU A 120 9.71 21.24 20.16
C LEU A 120 9.97 22.74 20.11
N ALA A 121 8.94 23.57 19.98
CA ALA A 121 9.09 25.01 20.08
C ALA A 121 9.67 25.42 21.44
N VAL A 122 9.17 24.85 22.54
CA VAL A 122 9.67 25.11 23.90
C VAL A 122 11.11 24.63 24.07
N VAL A 123 11.44 23.43 23.58
CA VAL A 123 12.81 22.86 23.67
C VAL A 123 13.80 23.71 22.88
N THR A 124 13.47 24.04 21.62
CA THR A 124 14.32 24.88 20.77
C THR A 124 14.47 26.28 21.35
N LEU A 125 13.37 26.90 21.81
CA LEU A 125 13.43 28.21 22.45
C LEU A 125 14.32 28.21 23.69
N SER A 126 14.16 27.21 24.58
CA SER A 126 15.00 27.06 25.78
C SER A 126 16.48 26.93 25.44
N ALA A 127 16.82 26.15 24.39
CA ALA A 127 18.20 26.00 23.94
C ALA A 127 18.79 27.32 23.43
N VAL A 128 18.04 28.05 22.59
CA VAL A 128 18.47 29.36 22.05
C VAL A 128 18.63 30.38 23.17
N LEU A 129 17.68 30.45 24.11
CA LEU A 129 17.75 31.36 25.26
C LEU A 129 18.94 31.05 26.17
N THR A 130 19.15 29.78 26.50
CA THR A 130 20.28 29.37 27.36
C THR A 130 21.59 29.75 26.71
N LEU A 131 21.73 29.52 25.39
CA LEU A 131 22.91 29.91 24.64
C LEU A 131 23.08 31.44 24.61
N ALA A 132 22.01 32.18 24.32
CA ALA A 132 22.04 33.64 24.25
C ALA A 132 22.44 34.29 25.57
N ILE A 133 21.82 33.88 26.69
CA ILE A 133 22.12 34.37 28.04
C ILE A 133 23.57 34.04 28.43
N THR A 134 24.00 32.80 28.19
CA THR A 134 25.36 32.35 28.54
C THR A 134 26.43 33.14 27.79
N LEU A 135 26.18 33.46 26.51
CA LEU A 135 27.15 34.19 25.69
C LEU A 135 27.03 35.70 25.83
N SER A 136 25.86 36.25 26.15
CA SER A 136 25.69 37.70 26.37
C SER A 136 26.52 38.19 27.55
N ASP A 137 26.72 37.35 28.57
CA ASP A 137 27.60 37.64 29.71
C ASP A 137 29.08 37.81 29.27
N THR A 138 29.47 37.22 28.15
CA THR A 138 30.84 37.31 27.61
C THR A 138 30.97 38.35 26.50
N SER A 139 30.16 38.24 25.44
CA SER A 139 30.13 39.19 24.33
C SER A 139 28.84 39.06 23.51
N ALA A 140 28.16 40.19 23.33
CA ALA A 140 26.97 40.33 22.48
C ALA A 140 27.18 39.80 21.05
N LEU A 141 28.38 40.03 20.47
CA LEU A 141 28.72 39.59 19.12
C LEU A 141 28.86 38.07 19.02
N LEU A 142 29.37 37.41 20.07
CA LEU A 142 29.45 35.95 20.11
C LEU A 142 28.06 35.32 20.19
N ALA A 143 27.17 35.88 21.02
CA ALA A 143 25.78 35.42 21.11
C ALA A 143 25.07 35.50 19.74
N LEU A 144 25.21 36.64 19.05
CA LEU A 144 24.67 36.84 17.71
C LEU A 144 25.27 35.86 16.70
N GLY A 145 26.59 35.71 16.68
CA GLY A 145 27.29 34.82 15.76
C GLY A 145 26.90 33.35 15.96
N ALA A 146 26.80 32.90 17.21
CA ALA A 146 26.38 31.54 17.54
C ALA A 146 24.94 31.26 17.09
N ASN A 147 24.01 32.20 17.31
CA ASN A 147 22.62 32.02 16.90
C ASN A 147 22.45 31.98 15.37
N VAL A 148 23.25 32.76 14.63
CA VAL A 148 23.33 32.69 13.16
C VAL A 148 23.83 31.32 12.72
N VAL A 149 24.90 30.79 13.32
CA VAL A 149 25.45 29.46 12.97
C VAL A 149 24.44 28.35 13.25
N VAL A 150 23.78 28.38 14.41
CA VAL A 150 22.73 27.42 14.77
C VAL A 150 21.56 27.49 13.78
N THR A 151 21.08 28.69 13.47
CA THR A 151 20.00 28.90 12.51
C THR A 151 20.38 28.40 11.12
N ALA A 152 21.58 28.71 10.65
CA ALA A 152 22.08 28.27 9.35
C ALA A 152 22.26 26.75 9.28
N GLY A 153 22.71 26.11 10.37
CA GLY A 153 22.85 24.65 10.45
C GLY A 153 21.51 23.92 10.50
N LEU A 154 20.50 24.49 11.15
CA LEU A 154 19.16 23.89 11.26
C LEU A 154 18.29 24.13 10.01
N ALA A 155 18.49 25.22 9.29
CA ALA A 155 17.72 25.58 8.10
C ALA A 155 17.60 24.45 7.04
N PRO A 156 18.69 23.79 6.59
CA PRO A 156 18.59 22.71 5.60
C PRO A 156 17.84 21.48 6.14
N SER A 157 18.01 21.16 7.42
CA SER A 157 17.30 20.06 8.09
C SER A 157 15.79 20.31 8.18
N ILE A 158 15.38 21.53 8.53
CA ILE A 158 13.97 21.96 8.56
C ILE A 158 13.37 21.93 7.13
N TRP A 159 14.13 22.40 6.15
CA TRP A 159 13.70 22.45 4.75
C TRP A 159 13.48 21.07 4.13
N LEU A 160 14.27 20.08 4.53
CA LEU A 160 14.11 18.70 4.09
C LEU A 160 12.96 18.01 4.83
N ALA A 161 12.86 18.24 6.15
CA ALA A 161 11.82 17.69 7.02
C ALA A 161 10.39 18.11 6.61
N ARG A 162 10.20 19.32 6.06
CA ARG A 162 8.87 19.80 5.65
C ARG A 162 8.20 18.98 4.53
N ARG A 163 8.97 18.22 3.74
CA ARG A 163 8.42 17.41 2.63
C ARG A 163 7.82 16.08 3.09
N VAL A 164 8.11 15.63 4.32
CA VAL A 164 7.60 14.38 4.87
C VAL A 164 6.38 14.67 5.77
N LEU A 165 5.29 13.94 5.56
CA LEU A 165 3.97 14.21 6.18
C LEU A 165 4.00 14.25 7.71
N ILE A 166 4.88 13.47 8.33
CA ILE A 166 5.03 13.37 9.80
C ILE A 166 5.99 14.45 10.32
N TRP A 167 7.11 14.66 9.63
CA TRP A 167 8.17 15.59 10.05
C TRP A 167 7.81 17.06 9.89
N ARG A 168 6.73 17.40 9.18
CA ARG A 168 6.22 18.78 9.09
C ARG A 168 5.96 19.42 10.46
N TRP A 169 5.46 18.65 11.42
CA TRP A 169 5.11 19.14 12.76
C TRP A 169 6.35 19.44 13.59
N VAL A 170 7.35 18.57 13.49
CA VAL A 170 8.67 18.78 14.08
C VAL A 170 9.30 20.05 13.50
N ALA A 171 9.29 20.18 12.17
CA ALA A 171 9.83 21.33 11.46
C ALA A 171 9.13 22.64 11.87
N LEU A 172 7.79 22.63 11.99
CA LEU A 172 7.02 23.80 12.46
C LEU A 172 7.39 24.20 13.88
N GLY A 173 7.52 23.23 14.80
CA GLY A 173 7.90 23.49 16.19
C GLY A 173 9.29 24.12 16.30
N VAL A 174 10.28 23.52 15.65
CA VAL A 174 11.66 24.03 15.64
C VAL A 174 11.74 25.41 14.99
N ALA A 175 11.06 25.62 13.86
CA ALA A 175 11.02 26.91 13.19
C ALA A 175 10.37 28.00 14.06
N ALA A 176 9.27 27.68 14.74
CA ALA A 176 8.60 28.60 15.67
C ALA A 176 9.48 28.94 16.87
N GLY A 177 10.11 27.93 17.50
CA GLY A 177 11.04 28.12 18.61
C GLY A 177 12.24 28.99 18.23
N LEU A 178 12.77 28.81 17.02
CA LEU A 178 13.88 29.61 16.49
C LEU A 178 13.45 31.06 16.23
N ALA A 179 12.29 31.28 15.63
CA ALA A 179 11.74 32.62 15.40
C ALA A 179 11.51 33.37 16.73
N LEU A 180 10.93 32.69 17.73
CA LEU A 180 10.78 33.23 19.07
C LEU A 180 12.14 33.50 19.74
N GLY A 181 13.12 32.64 19.54
CA GLY A 181 14.49 32.82 20.04
C GLY A 181 15.17 34.06 19.46
N TRP A 182 15.00 34.35 18.18
CA TRP A 182 15.46 35.59 17.56
C TRP A 182 14.81 36.82 18.19
N VAL A 183 13.49 36.79 18.40
CA VAL A 183 12.77 37.88 19.07
C VAL A 183 13.28 38.08 20.50
N ALA A 184 13.40 37.00 21.28
CA ALA A 184 13.88 37.09 22.65
C ALA A 184 15.34 37.55 22.74
N MET A 185 16.18 37.18 21.79
CA MET A 185 17.57 37.66 21.73
C MET A 185 17.63 39.18 21.59
N VAL A 186 16.73 39.81 20.82
CA VAL A 186 16.64 41.28 20.75
C VAL A 186 16.33 41.88 22.13
N PHE A 187 15.43 41.26 22.90
CA PHE A 187 15.12 41.71 24.27
C PHE A 187 16.28 41.49 25.25
N VAL A 188 17.06 40.42 25.09
CA VAL A 188 18.25 40.17 25.93
C VAL A 188 19.38 41.16 25.62
N LEU A 189 19.45 41.65 24.38
CA LEU A 189 20.50 42.57 23.92
C LEU A 189 20.18 44.06 24.13
N LEU A 190 18.91 44.40 24.37
CA LEU A 190 18.43 45.76 24.62
C LEU A 190 18.63 46.16 26.09
#